data_AF-A0A496PE44-F1
#
_entry.id   AF-A0A496PE44-F1
#
_cell.length_a   1.000
_cell.length_b   1.000
_cell.length_c   1.000
_cell.angle_alpha   90.00
_cell.angle_beta   90.00
_cell.angle_gamma   90.00
#
_symmetry.space_group_name_H-M   'P 1'
#
loop_
_entity.id
_entity.type
_entity.pdbx_description
1 polymer ?
#
loop_
_entity_poly.entity_id
_entity_poly.type
_entity_poly.pdbx_seq_one_letter_code
_entity_poly.pdbx_strand_id
1 'polypeptide(L)' 'FFITIPTDSANAICEELKKEHIYIIALANGIRIAACGIPKKQMTGLAGKIYTAMKRLGKL' A
#
# COMPACT_ATOMS: atom_id res chain seq x y z
N PHE A 1 -7.18 11.01 -8.66
CA PHE A 1 -7.30 11.13 -7.19
C PHE A 1 -6.34 10.18 -6.51
N PHE A 2 -5.69 10.61 -5.43
CA PHE A 2 -4.72 9.84 -4.66
C PHE A 2 -5.17 9.68 -3.22
N ILE A 3 -4.83 8.55 -2.61
CA ILE A 3 -4.96 8.31 -1.16
C ILE A 3 -3.56 8.02 -0.64
N THR A 4 -3.19 8.58 0.51
CA THR A 4 -1.87 8.39 1.11
C THR A 4 -2.00 7.80 2.51
N ILE A 5 -1.25 6.75 2.79
CA ILE A 5 -1.15 6.13 4.12
C ILE A 5 0.18 6.57 4.74
N PRO A 6 0.20 7.28 5.88
CA PRO A 6 1.42 7.75 6.50
C PRO A 6 2.24 6.58 7.07
N THR A 7 3.54 6.56 6.77
CA THR A 7 4.50 5.59 7.32
C THR A 7 5.92 6.04 6.96
N ASP A 8 6.88 5.74 7.84
CA ASP A 8 8.32 5.91 7.61
C ASP A 8 8.94 4.74 6.83
N SER A 9 8.18 3.65 6.66
CA SER A 9 8.66 2.36 6.16
C SER A 9 8.09 2.04 4.77
N ALA A 10 7.71 3.07 4.00
CA ALA A 10 6.99 2.95 2.74
C ALA A 10 7.68 2.02 1.72
N ASN A 11 9.00 2.13 1.59
CA ASN A 11 9.77 1.29 0.65
C ASN A 11 9.64 -0.20 0.99
N ALA A 12 9.83 -0.58 2.25
CA ALA A 12 9.75 -1.97 2.69
C ALA A 12 8.34 -2.55 2.49
N ILE A 13 7.30 -1.76 2.81
CA ILE A 13 5.91 -2.18 2.64
C ILE A 13 5.56 -2.34 1.15
N CYS A 14 6.02 -1.43 0.28
CA CYS A 14 5.84 -1.54 -1.16
C CYS A 14 6.52 -2.78 -1.74
N GLU A 15 7.75 -3.12 -1.32
CA GLU A 15 8.42 -4.35 -1.75
C GLU A 15 7.68 -5.61 -1.32
N GLU A 16 7.12 -5.62 -0.10
CA GLU A 16 6.30 -6.74 0.37
C GLU A 16 5.01 -6.89 -0.46
N LEU A 17 4.33 -5.78 -0.76
CA LEU A 17 3.10 -5.77 -1.54
C LEU A 17 3.30 -6.18 -3.01
N LYS A 18 4.48 -5.94 -3.58
CA LYS A 18 4.82 -6.43 -4.92
C LYS A 18 4.75 -7.96 -5.01
N LYS A 19 5.05 -8.69 -3.92
CA LYS A 19 4.92 -10.16 -3.87
C LYS A 19 3.48 -10.64 -4.06
N GLU A 20 2.50 -9.79 -3.71
CA GLU A 20 1.06 -10.04 -3.90
C GLU A 20 0.50 -9.38 -5.18
N HIS A 21 1.38 -8.96 -6.10
CA HIS A 21 1.04 -8.22 -7.33
C HIS A 21 0.32 -6.88 -7.08
N ILE A 22 0.60 -6.23 -5.95
CA ILE A 22 0.07 -4.90 -5.60
C ILE A 22 1.18 -3.87 -5.83
N TYR A 23 0.99 -3.01 -6.83
CA TYR A 23 1.96 -1.99 -7.23
C TYR A 23 1.47 -0.60 -6.84
N ILE A 24 2.08 -0.03 -5.82
CA ILE A 24 1.78 1.30 -5.29
C ILE A 24 3.07 2.09 -5.07
N ILE A 25 2.93 3.39 -4.83
CA ILE A 25 4.05 4.33 -4.89
C ILE A 25 4.55 4.59 -3.46
N ALA A 26 5.83 4.32 -3.21
CA ALA A 26 6.48 4.75 -1.98
C ALA A 26 6.85 6.23 -2.06
N LEU A 27 6.57 6.97 -0.99
CA LEU A 27 7.01 8.35 -0.75
C LEU A 27 7.84 8.36 0.54
N ALA A 28 8.61 9.43 0.76
CA ALA A 28 9.41 9.58 1.99
C ALA A 28 8.59 9.44 3.28
N ASN A 29 7.34 9.94 3.28
CA ASN A 29 6.49 10.00 4.47
C ASN A 29 5.24 9.10 4.36
N GLY A 30 5.21 8.18 3.39
CA GLY A 30 4.06 7.28 3.27
C GLY A 30 3.92 6.55 1.96
N ILE A 31 2.80 5.86 1.82
CA ILE A 31 2.45 5.06 0.66
C ILE A 31 1.31 5.75 -0.09
N ARG A 32 1.51 6.05 -1.38
CA ARG A 32 0.51 6.69 -2.24
C ARG A 32 -0.16 5.69 -3.17
N ILE A 33 -1.48 5.65 -3.10
CA ILE A 33 -2.38 4.81 -3.89
C ILE A 33 -3.04 5.67 -4.97
N ALA A 34 -2.86 5.32 -6.23
CA ALA A 34 -3.51 5.97 -7.37
C ALA A 34 -4.93 5.44 -7.55
N ALA A 35 -5.88 5.89 -6.72
CA ALA A 35 -7.25 5.39 -6.72
C ALA A 35 -7.96 5.52 -8.08
N CYS A 36 -7.57 6.48 -8.92
CA CYS A 36 -8.08 6.63 -10.29
C CYS A 36 -7.72 5.47 -11.24
N GLY A 37 -6.66 4.71 -10.96
CA GLY A 37 -6.21 3.60 -11.80
C GLY A 37 -6.65 2.22 -11.32
N ILE A 38 -7.41 2.14 -10.22
CA ILE A 38 -7.76 0.87 -9.57
C ILE A 38 -9.26 0.59 -9.77
N PRO A 39 -9.63 -0.44 -10.55
CA PRO A 39 -11.00 -0.91 -10.67
C PRO A 39 -11.65 -1.21 -9.32
N LYS A 40 -12.96 -0.96 -9.18
CA LYS A 40 -13.72 -1.19 -7.94
C LYS A 40 -13.51 -2.59 -7.34
N LYS A 41 -13.45 -3.62 -8.20
CA LYS A 41 -13.22 -5.02 -7.79
C LYS A 41 -11.87 -5.25 -7.09
N GLN A 42 -10.85 -4.44 -7.39
CA GLN A 42 -9.53 -4.51 -6.78
C GLN A 42 -9.38 -3.55 -5.60
N MET A 43 -10.20 -2.49 -5.55
CA MET A 43 -10.20 -1.54 -4.44
C MET A 43 -10.73 -2.19 -3.15
N THR A 44 -11.79 -3.00 -3.25
CA THR A 44 -12.33 -3.73 -2.11
C THR A 44 -11.29 -4.73 -1.58
N GLY A 45 -10.96 -4.62 -0.28
CA GLY A 45 -9.96 -5.47 0.37
C GLY A 45 -8.51 -5.00 0.25
N LEU A 46 -8.22 -3.99 -0.59
CA LEU A 46 -6.86 -3.45 -0.73
C LEU A 46 -6.32 -2.90 0.59
N ALA A 47 -7.14 -2.14 1.34
CA ALA A 47 -6.75 -1.60 2.63
C ALA A 47 -6.34 -2.70 3.64
N GLY A 48 -7.06 -3.81 3.68
CA GLY A 48 -6.75 -4.95 4.55
C GLY A 48 -5.44 -5.66 4.18
N LYS A 49 -5.15 -5.77 2.88
CA LYS A 49 -3.86 -6.31 2.41
C LYS A 49 -2.68 -5.41 2.78
N ILE A 50 -2.82 -4.10 2.60
CA ILE A 50 -1.80 -3.12 3.01
C ILE A 50 -1.57 -3.21 4.53
N TYR A 51 -2.64 -3.21 5.33
CA TYR A 51 -2.55 -3.36 6.79
C TYR A 51 -1.84 -4.66 7.19
N THR A 52 -2.16 -5.78 6.53
CA THR A 52 -1.54 -7.07 6.81
C THR A 52 -0.06 -7.06 6.48
N ALA A 53 0.34 -6.46 5.36
CA ALA A 53 1.76 -6.29 5.01
C ALA A 53 2.50 -5.43 6.05
N MET A 54 1.91 -4.31 6.49
CA MET A 54 2.47 -3.47 7.55
C MET A 54 2.64 -4.26 8.85
N LYS A 55 1.64 -5.05 9.24
CA LYS A 55 1.67 -5.90 10.44
C LYS A 55 2.73 -7.00 10.35
N ARG A 56 2.89 -7.68 9.22
CA ARG A 56 3.93 -8.72 9.01
C ARG A 56 5.34 -8.15 9.18
N LEU A 57 5.55 -6.90 8.76
CA LEU A 57 6.84 -6.21 8.87
C LEU A 57 7.06 -5.54 10.24
N GLY A 58 6.08 -5.59 11.15
CA GLY A 58 6.15 -4.90 12.45
C GLY A 58 6.16 -3.37 12.33
N LYS A 59 5.49 -2.83 11.30
CA LYS A 59 5.43 -1.39 10.96
C LYS A 59 4.03 -0.79 11.11
N LEU A 60 3.28 -1.29 12.10
CA LEU A 60 1.92 -0.86 12.41
C LEU A 60 1.88 0.00 13.67
#